data_AF-A0A231H3H4-F1
#
_entry.id   AF-A0A231H3H4-F1
#
_cell.length_a   1.000
_cell.length_b   1.000
_cell.length_c   1.000
_cell.angle_alpha   90.00
_cell.angle_beta   90.00
_cell.angle_gamma   90.00
#
_symmetry.space_group_name_H-M   'P 1'
#
loop_
_entity.id
_entity.type
_entity.pdbx_description
1 polymer ?
#
loop_
_entity_poly.entity_id
_entity_poly.type
_entity_poly.pdbx_seq_one_letter_code
_entity_poly.pdbx_strand_id
1 'polypeptide(L)'
;MDLSITVVGNATTLLSFGLTVTMDGMQGAGLVDLLREPRAVPVHYDDYTVFASPLAEFRDRMRQRGGADRIVEIPRGDTVVL
;
A
#
# COMPACT_ATOMS: atom_id res chain seq x y z
N MET A 1 7.72 17.13 -12.09
CA MET A 1 8.41 16.38 -11.02
C MET A 1 7.41 15.32 -10.65
N ASP A 2 7.52 14.14 -11.24
CA ASP A 2 6.39 13.20 -11.33
C ASP A 2 6.68 12.01 -10.44
N LEU A 3 7.02 12.30 -9.18
CA LEU A 3 7.33 11.30 -8.17
C LEU A 3 6.49 11.58 -6.93
N SER A 4 5.43 10.81 -6.75
CA SER A 4 4.71 10.73 -5.48
C SER A 4 4.92 9.34 -4.88
N ILE A 5 5.40 9.33 -3.64
CA ILE A 5 5.57 8.13 -2.83
C ILE A 5 4.22 7.93 -2.15
N THR A 6 3.36 7.07 -2.71
CA THR A 6 2.10 6.74 -2.07
C THR A 6 2.33 5.65 -1.03
N VAL A 7 2.30 6.06 0.24
CA VAL A 7 2.25 5.19 1.42
C VAL A 7 0.90 4.46 1.40
N VAL A 8 0.85 3.27 0.81
CA VAL A 8 -0.26 2.35 1.03
C VAL A 8 0.06 1.60 2.32
N GLY A 9 -0.37 2.17 3.45
CA GLY A 9 -0.31 1.48 4.74
C GLY A 9 -1.50 0.55 4.85
N ASN A 10 -1.25 -0.76 4.78
CA ASN A 10 -2.29 -1.79 4.91
C ASN A 10 -2.99 -1.67 6.27
N ALA A 11 -4.32 -1.71 6.29
CA ALA A 11 -5.18 -1.43 7.44
C ALA A 11 -4.59 -1.87 8.78
N THR A 12 -3.90 -0.94 9.42
CA THR A 12 -3.58 -0.84 10.82
C THR A 12 -4.85 -0.53 11.60
N THR A 13 -5.38 -1.53 12.29
CA THR A 13 -6.31 -1.33 13.39
C THR A 13 -5.51 -0.97 14.63
N LEU A 14 -5.00 0.25 14.70
CA LEU A 14 -4.47 0.78 15.96
C LEU A 14 -5.41 1.86 16.42
N LEU A 15 -6.33 1.43 17.29
CA LEU A 15 -6.69 2.07 18.54
C LEU A 15 -7.73 1.14 19.19
N SER A 16 -7.71 1.05 20.53
CA SER A 16 -8.79 0.43 21.28
C SER A 16 -10.14 0.87 20.70
N PHE A 17 -11.13 -0.02 20.63
CA PHE A 17 -12.47 0.20 20.03
C PHE A 17 -12.60 0.06 18.49
N GLY A 18 -11.59 -0.47 17.78
CA GLY A 18 -11.77 -0.85 16.36
C GLY A 18 -11.71 0.33 15.37
N LEU A 19 -10.98 1.39 15.73
CA LEU A 19 -10.75 2.52 14.85
C LEU A 19 -9.66 2.18 13.83
N THR A 20 -9.98 2.34 12.54
CA THR A 20 -9.01 2.23 11.44
C THR A 20 -8.30 3.57 11.25
N VAL A 21 -6.97 3.56 11.30
CA VAL A 21 -6.14 4.77 11.15
C VAL A 21 -5.31 4.79 9.86
N THR A 22 -5.48 3.77 9.01
CA THR A 22 -4.77 3.57 7.74
C THR A 22 -5.73 2.97 6.70
N MET A 23 -5.23 2.34 5.63
CA MET A 23 -6.03 1.92 4.48
C MET A 23 -5.92 0.42 4.21
N ASP A 24 -7.02 -0.29 3.98
CA ASP A 24 -6.91 -1.68 3.47
C ASP A 24 -6.39 -1.75 2.02
N GLY A 25 -6.16 -2.96 1.51
CA GLY A 25 -5.69 -3.16 0.14
C GLY A 25 -6.63 -2.60 -0.94
N MET A 26 -7.94 -2.51 -0.68
CA MET A 26 -8.91 -1.90 -1.61
C MET A 26 -8.78 -0.38 -1.64
N GLN A 27 -8.72 0.25 -0.47
CA GLN A 27 -8.55 1.68 -0.31
C GLN A 27 -7.20 2.14 -0.89
N GLY A 28 -6.13 1.40 -0.61
CA GLY A 28 -4.80 1.64 -1.18
C GLY A 28 -4.78 1.61 -2.71
N ALA A 29 -5.33 0.55 -3.31
CA ALA A 29 -5.40 0.46 -4.78
C ALA A 29 -6.30 1.54 -5.39
N GLY A 30 -7.40 1.90 -4.70
CA GLY A 30 -8.26 3.01 -5.10
C GLY A 30 -7.55 4.36 -5.06
N LEU A 31 -6.69 4.60 -4.07
CA LEU A 31 -5.90 5.83 -3.97
C LEU A 31 -4.89 5.95 -5.12
N VAL A 32 -4.20 4.85 -5.45
CA VAL A 32 -3.25 4.81 -6.58
C VAL A 32 -3.92 5.19 -7.90
N ASP A 33 -5.15 4.74 -8.13
CA ASP A 33 -5.93 5.13 -9.31
C ASP A 33 -6.41 6.58 -9.24
N LEU A 34 -6.94 7.00 -8.08
CA LEU A 34 -7.45 8.35 -7.86
C LEU A 34 -6.40 9.42 -8.13
N LEU A 35 -5.18 9.19 -7.65
CA LEU A 35 -4.03 10.08 -7.80
C LEU A 35 -3.27 9.87 -9.12
N ARG A 36 -3.62 8.84 -9.91
CA ARG A 36 -2.95 8.49 -11.17
C ARG A 36 -1.45 8.24 -11.02
N GLU A 37 -1.06 7.62 -9.91
CA GLU A 37 0.33 7.48 -9.52
C GLU A 37 1.13 6.54 -10.42
N PRO A 38 2.20 6.96 -11.09
CA PRO A 38 2.92 6.07 -11.99
C PRO A 38 3.57 4.89 -11.25
N ARG A 39 3.82 5.04 -9.94
CA ARG A 39 4.43 4.02 -9.08
C ARG A 39 3.82 4.06 -7.68
N ALA A 40 3.71 2.90 -7.04
CA ALA A 40 3.19 2.72 -5.69
C ALA A 40 4.14 1.83 -4.89
N VAL A 41 4.61 2.32 -3.74
CA VAL A 41 5.48 1.56 -2.83
C VAL A 41 4.63 1.16 -1.62
N PRO A 42 4.24 -0.12 -1.49
CA PRO A 42 3.53 -0.56 -0.29
C PRO A 42 4.46 -0.48 0.92
N VAL A 43 3.93 -0.06 2.06
CA VAL A 43 4.63 0.00 3.35
C VAL A 43 3.69 -0.42 4.46
N HIS A 44 4.17 -0.54 5.70
CA HIS A 44 3.37 -0.96 6.85
C HIS A 44 2.56 -2.25 6.63
N TYR A 45 3.24 -3.34 6.29
CA TYR A 45 2.60 -4.64 6.02
C TYR A 45 3.22 -5.83 6.76
N ASP A 46 4.37 -5.62 7.42
CA ASP A 46 5.12 -6.66 8.13
C ASP A 46 6.01 -6.10 9.26
N ASP A 47 5.86 -4.81 9.64
CA ASP A 47 6.73 -4.11 10.60
C ASP A 47 6.29 -4.17 12.07
N TYR A 48 5.07 -4.64 12.35
CA TYR A 48 4.59 -4.94 13.70
C TYR A 48 3.47 -6.01 13.64
N THR A 49 2.77 -6.31 14.73
CA THR A 49 1.87 -7.49 14.81
C THR A 49 0.39 -7.20 14.55
N VAL A 50 0.01 -5.95 14.26
CA VAL A 50 -1.40 -5.52 14.25
C VAL A 50 -1.84 -5.05 12.86
N PHE A 51 -2.12 -6.01 11.98
CA PHE A 51 -2.64 -5.75 10.63
C PHE A 51 -3.98 -6.46 10.41
N ALA A 52 -4.92 -5.77 9.77
CA ALA A 52 -6.20 -6.34 9.37
C ALA A 52 -6.21 -6.83 7.91
N SER A 53 -5.33 -6.29 7.05
CA SER A 53 -5.25 -6.61 5.63
C SER A 53 -3.82 -7.03 5.23
N PRO A 54 -3.63 -8.18 4.57
CA PRO A 54 -2.31 -8.61 4.10
C PRO A 54 -1.90 -7.91 2.81
N LEU A 55 -0.58 -7.80 2.55
CA LEU A 55 -0.05 -7.23 1.30
C LEU A 55 -0.59 -7.90 0.03
N ALA A 56 -0.89 -9.20 0.09
CA ALA A 56 -1.48 -9.94 -1.04
C ALA A 56 -2.81 -9.33 -1.50
N GLU A 57 -3.62 -8.77 -0.60
CA GLU A 57 -4.88 -8.13 -0.96
C GLU A 57 -4.64 -6.89 -1.82
N PHE A 58 -3.70 -6.02 -1.43
CA PHE A 58 -3.31 -4.86 -2.24
C PHE A 58 -2.83 -5.27 -3.65
N ARG A 59 -1.94 -6.28 -3.74
CA ARG A 59 -1.45 -6.82 -5.02
C ARG A 59 -2.58 -7.30 -5.91
N ASP A 60 -3.55 -8.02 -5.33
CA ASP A 60 -4.71 -8.53 -6.06
C ASP A 60 -5.59 -7.40 -6.58
N ARG A 61 -5.82 -6.36 -5.77
CA ARG A 61 -6.60 -5.19 -6.18
C ARG A 61 -5.91 -4.37 -7.27
N MET A 62 -4.61 -4.12 -7.14
CA MET A 62 -3.81 -3.47 -8.17
C MET A 62 -3.83 -4.26 -9.49
N ARG A 63 -3.69 -5.59 -9.43
CA ARG A 63 -3.77 -6.46 -10.59
C ARG A 63 -5.16 -6.43 -11.25
N GLN A 64 -6.24 -6.47 -10.46
CA GLN A 64 -7.62 -6.35 -10.98
C GLN A 64 -7.87 -5.02 -11.68
N ARG A 65 -7.18 -3.95 -11.28
CA ARG A 65 -7.25 -2.60 -11.85
C ARG A 65 -6.28 -2.36 -13.01
N GLY A 66 -5.48 -3.36 -13.38
CA GLY A 66 -4.49 -3.25 -14.44
C GLY A 66 -3.24 -2.44 -14.07
N GLY A 67 -2.97 -2.24 -12.78
CA GLY A 67 -1.84 -1.47 -12.27
C GLY A 67 -0.73 -2.30 -11.62
N ALA A 68 -0.68 -3.62 -11.87
CA ALA A 68 0.30 -4.51 -11.21
C ALA A 68 1.77 -4.08 -11.46
N ASP A 69 2.05 -3.53 -12.63
CA ASP A 69 3.34 -2.99 -13.06
C ASP A 69 3.76 -1.71 -12.34
N ARG A 70 2.80 -1.02 -11.69
CA ARG A 70 3.05 0.19 -10.91
C ARG A 70 3.54 -0.13 -9.49
N ILE A 71 3.47 -1.39 -9.04
CA ILE A 71 3.90 -1.78 -7.70
C ILE A 71 5.42 -1.88 -7.65
N VAL A 72 6.04 -1.16 -6.71
CA VAL A 72 7.47 -1.21 -6.44
C VAL A 72 7.67 -1.71 -5.01
N GLU A 73 8.03 -2.99 -4.88
CA GLU A 73 8.36 -3.59 -3.58
C GLU A 73 9.84 -3.41 -3.27
N ILE A 74 10.13 -2.94 -2.07
CA ILE A 74 11.48 -2.71 -1.59
C ILE A 74 11.71 -3.63 -0.39
N PRO A 75 12.66 -4.58 -0.47
CA PRO A 75 13.02 -5.40 0.68
C PRO A 75 13.54 -4.55 1.85
N ARG A 76 13.46 -5.10 3.06
CA ARG A 76 13.94 -4.42 4.27
C ARG A 76 15.43 -4.10 4.16
N GLY A 77 15.77 -2.82 4.27
CA GLY A 77 17.15 -2.33 4.19
C GLY A 77 17.60 -1.96 2.78
N ASP A 78 16.79 -2.22 1.76
CA ASP A 78 17.12 -1.88 0.37
C ASP A 78 16.72 -0.43 0.03
N THR A 79 17.24 0.05 -1.09
CA THR A 79 16.92 1.38 -1.65
C THR A 79 16.58 1.23 -3.12
N VAL A 80 15.65 2.06 -3.60
CA VAL A 80 15.29 2.16 -5.01
C VAL A 80 15.55 3.59 -5.52
N VAL A 81 16.03 3.71 -6.76
CA VAL A 81 16.11 4.98 -7.47
C VAL A 81 14.91 5.05 -8.41
N LEU A 82 14.11 6.11 -8.30
CA LEU A 82 12.86 6.25 -9.04
C LEU A 82 12.96 7.28 -10.17
#